data_AF-K1S1Z9-F1
#
_entry.id   AF-K1S1Z9-F1
#
_cell.length_a   1.000
_cell.length_b   1.000
_cell.length_c   1.000
_cell.angle_alpha   90.00
_cell.angle_beta   90.00
_cell.angle_gamma   90.00
#
_symmetry.space_group_name_H-M   'P 1'
#
loop_
_entity.id
_entity.type
_entity.pdbx_description
1 polymer ?
#
loop_
_entity_poly.entity_id
_entity_poly.type
_entity_poly.pdbx_seq_one_letter_code
_entity_poly.pdbx_strand_id
1 'polypeptide(L)'
;AVDAILPAGTLSGAPKLRACEIINELEDNKRGIYGGAIGYISFTGNLDTCIAIRLAFSKNGKVFVRSGAGIVADSVPEKEYRECIQKAAAVRQALQKAQEGMEA
;
A
#
# COMPACT_ATOMS: atom_id res chain seq x y z
N ALA A 1 -7.47 6.79 -18.48
CA ALA A 1 -8.31 6.66 -17.26
C ALA A 1 -7.46 6.35 -16.03
N VAL A 2 -6.67 5.26 -16.05
CA VAL A 2 -5.79 4.84 -14.94
C VAL A 2 -4.85 5.96 -14.47
N ASP A 3 -4.13 6.60 -15.39
CA ASP A 3 -3.17 7.67 -15.06
C ASP A 3 -3.81 8.90 -14.42
N ALA A 4 -5.08 9.18 -14.72
CA ALA A 4 -5.79 10.35 -14.17
C ALA A 4 -6.25 10.10 -12.72
N ILE A 5 -6.53 8.84 -12.36
CA ILE A 5 -7.10 8.50 -11.05
C ILE A 5 -6.03 8.08 -10.03
N LEU A 6 -4.89 7.56 -10.49
CA LEU A 6 -3.80 7.11 -9.62
C LEU A 6 -2.79 8.23 -9.29
N PRO A 7 -2.13 8.18 -8.12
CA PRO A 7 -2.44 7.29 -7.00
C PRO A 7 -3.81 7.62 -6.39
N ALA A 8 -4.43 6.61 -5.79
CA ALA A 8 -5.75 6.75 -5.17
C ALA A 8 -5.68 7.77 -4.02
N GLY A 9 -6.71 8.63 -3.91
CA GLY A 9 -6.78 9.67 -2.87
C GLY A 9 -6.64 9.12 -1.45
N THR A 10 -7.10 7.90 -1.21
CA THR A 10 -7.00 7.19 0.08
C THR A 10 -5.55 6.81 0.46
N LEU A 11 -4.63 6.77 -0.50
CA LEU A 11 -3.22 6.44 -0.31
C LEU A 11 -2.29 7.64 -0.54
N SER A 12 -2.82 8.78 -0.98
CA SER A 12 -2.11 10.05 -1.08
C SER A 12 -2.59 11.04 -0.01
N GLY A 13 -3.82 11.51 -0.13
CA GLY A 13 -4.36 12.65 0.62
C GLY A 13 -4.96 13.72 -0.31
N ALA A 14 -5.31 14.87 0.28
CA ALA A 14 -5.93 16.00 -0.40
C ALA A 14 -5.31 17.34 0.08
N PRO A 15 -4.97 18.27 -0.82
CA PRO A 15 -4.92 18.16 -2.29
C PRO A 15 -3.89 17.11 -2.77
N LYS A 16 -4.26 16.30 -3.78
CA LYS A 16 -3.52 15.08 -4.16
C LYS A 16 -2.02 15.31 -4.41
N LEU A 17 -1.68 16.29 -5.24
CA LEU A 17 -0.28 16.55 -5.62
C LEU A 17 0.55 16.97 -4.41
N ARG A 18 0.05 17.90 -3.60
CA ARG A 18 0.76 18.36 -2.41
C ARG A 18 0.93 17.24 -1.38
N ALA A 19 -0.08 16.39 -1.21
CA ALA A 19 0.02 15.23 -0.33
C ALA A 19 1.11 14.25 -0.81
N CYS A 20 1.18 13.98 -2.12
CA CYS A 20 2.23 13.14 -2.71
C CYS A 20 3.64 13.73 -2.53
N GLU A 21 3.80 15.06 -2.65
CA GLU A 21 5.07 15.73 -2.40
C GLU A 21 5.53 15.55 -0.95
N ILE A 22 4.65 15.84 0.02
CA ILE A 22 4.96 15.66 1.45
C ILE A 22 5.32 14.21 1.75
N ILE A 23 4.57 13.25 1.21
CA ILE A 23 4.89 11.83 1.34
C ILE A 23 6.29 11.53 0.80
N ASN A 24 6.65 12.07 -0.35
CA ASN A 24 7.95 11.84 -0.98
C ASN A 24 9.10 12.56 -0.24
N GLU A 25 8.82 13.69 0.43
CA GLU A 25 9.77 14.38 1.31
C GLU A 25 10.03 13.58 2.60
N LEU A 26 9.01 12.91 3.13
CA LEU A 26 9.07 12.18 4.41
C LEU A 26 9.51 10.71 4.27
N GLU A 27 9.18 10.06 3.16
CA GLU A 27 9.57 8.67 2.91
C GLU A 27 10.92 8.61 2.19
N ASP A 28 11.95 8.11 2.86
CA ASP A 28 13.31 7.93 2.29
C ASP A 28 13.43 6.77 1.29
N ASN A 29 12.32 6.38 0.66
CA ASN A 29 12.31 5.35 -0.37
C ASN A 29 11.09 5.44 -1.28
N LYS A 30 11.23 4.89 -2.49
CA LYS A 30 10.10 4.74 -3.41
C LYS A 30 9.10 3.71 -2.88
N ARG A 31 7.80 4.02 -2.99
CA ARG A 31 6.68 3.12 -2.63
C ARG A 31 6.61 1.83 -3.44
N GLY A 32 7.20 1.82 -4.64
CA GLY A 32 7.12 0.67 -5.54
C GLY A 32 5.66 0.44 -5.95
N ILE A 33 5.17 -0.77 -5.78
CA ILE A 33 3.76 -1.08 -6.10
C ILE A 33 2.77 -0.58 -5.06
N TYR A 34 3.20 -0.26 -3.83
CA TYR A 34 2.29 0.15 -2.75
C TYR A 34 1.55 1.44 -3.09
N GLY A 35 0.22 1.41 -3.03
CA GLY A 35 -0.65 2.53 -3.40
C GLY A 35 -0.83 2.73 -4.91
N GLY A 36 -0.24 1.87 -5.74
CA GLY A 36 -0.52 1.76 -7.17
C GLY A 36 -1.80 0.94 -7.45
N ALA A 37 -1.91 0.42 -8.67
CA ALA A 37 -3.02 -0.44 -9.08
C ALA A 37 -2.53 -1.80 -9.61
N ILE A 38 -3.32 -2.84 -9.34
CA ILE A 38 -3.13 -4.20 -9.84
C ILE A 38 -4.44 -4.62 -10.50
N GLY A 39 -4.39 -5.16 -11.71
CA GLY A 39 -5.59 -5.54 -12.45
C GLY A 39 -5.31 -5.88 -13.90
N TYR A 40 -6.32 -5.74 -14.76
CA TYR A 40 -6.22 -6.05 -16.17
C TYR A 40 -6.88 -4.99 -17.06
N ILE A 41 -6.44 -4.97 -18.32
CA ILE A 41 -7.12 -4.31 -19.44
C ILE A 41 -7.37 -5.40 -20.48
N SER A 42 -8.63 -5.60 -20.88
CA SER A 42 -8.98 -6.58 -21.91
C SER A 42 -8.83 -5.99 -23.31
N PHE A 43 -8.71 -6.84 -24.33
CA PHE A 43 -8.75 -6.42 -25.73
C PHE A 43 -10.09 -5.80 -26.15
N THR A 44 -11.16 -6.04 -25.38
CA THR A 44 -12.47 -5.40 -25.58
C THR A 44 -12.57 -4.02 -24.92
N GLY A 45 -11.51 -3.54 -24.26
CA GLY A 45 -11.46 -2.25 -23.58
C GLY A 45 -11.99 -2.25 -22.14
N ASN A 46 -12.34 -3.41 -21.57
CA ASN A 46 -12.73 -3.50 -20.17
C ASN A 46 -11.49 -3.34 -19.28
N LEU A 47 -11.67 -2.62 -18.17
CA LEU A 47 -10.62 -2.34 -17.19
C LEU A 47 -11.17 -2.64 -15.81
N ASP A 48 -10.44 -3.46 -15.06
CA ASP A 48 -10.69 -3.67 -13.63
C ASP A 48 -9.36 -3.65 -12.88
N THR A 49 -9.29 -2.88 -11.80
CA THR A 49 -8.10 -2.75 -10.97
C THR A 49 -8.46 -2.59 -9.50
N CYS A 50 -7.68 -3.21 -8.63
CA CYS A 50 -7.67 -2.92 -7.20
C CYS A 50 -6.49 -2.03 -6.83
N ILE A 51 -6.61 -1.32 -5.70
CA ILE A 51 -5.49 -0.57 -5.13
C ILE A 51 -4.52 -1.57 -4.51
N ALA A 52 -3.23 -1.38 -4.78
CA ALA A 52 -2.15 -2.20 -4.28
C ALA A 52 -1.86 -1.95 -2.78
N ILE A 53 -2.75 -2.45 -1.92
CA ILE A 53 -2.67 -2.48 -0.45
C ILE A 53 -2.92 -3.90 0.06
N ARG A 54 -2.63 -4.16 1.35
CA ARG A 54 -2.80 -5.49 1.97
C ARG A 54 -2.12 -6.60 1.15
N LEU A 55 -0.94 -6.29 0.62
CA LEU A 55 -0.15 -7.17 -0.24
C LEU A 55 1.23 -7.42 0.36
N ALA A 56 1.88 -8.47 -0.13
CA ALA A 56 3.30 -8.71 0.01
C ALA A 56 3.94 -8.75 -1.39
N PHE A 57 5.14 -8.21 -1.54
CA PHE A 57 5.91 -8.35 -2.77
C PHE A 57 7.36 -8.70 -2.49
N SER A 58 7.95 -9.53 -3.35
CA SER A 58 9.36 -9.91 -3.25
C SER A 58 10.21 -9.08 -4.21
N LYS A 59 11.34 -8.59 -3.72
CA LYS A 59 12.37 -7.94 -4.54
C LYS A 59 13.73 -8.19 -3.93
N ASN A 60 14.69 -8.62 -4.75
CA ASN A 60 16.09 -8.86 -4.34
C ASN A 60 16.20 -9.81 -3.11
N GLY A 61 15.43 -10.90 -3.11
CA GLY A 61 15.45 -11.90 -2.03
C GLY A 61 14.81 -11.43 -0.72
N LYS A 62 14.12 -10.27 -0.70
CA LYS A 62 13.39 -9.76 0.47
C LYS A 62 11.92 -9.60 0.17
N VAL A 63 11.07 -9.97 1.13
CA VAL A 63 9.62 -9.76 1.08
C VAL A 63 9.29 -8.46 1.81
N PHE A 64 8.51 -7.59 1.16
CA PHE A 64 8.07 -6.30 1.68
C PHE A 64 6.57 -6.32 1.93
N VAL A 65 6.17 -5.84 3.11
CA VAL A 65 4.79 -5.56 3.47
C VAL A 65 4.72 -4.09 3.87
N ARG A 66 3.86 -3.33 3.20
CA ARG A 66 3.68 -1.89 3.47
C ARG A 66 2.26 -1.59 3.90
N SER A 67 2.14 -0.61 4.78
CA SER A 67 0.90 -0.16 5.39
C SER A 67 1.02 1.31 5.74
N GLY A 68 -0.13 1.95 5.92
CA GLY A 68 -0.23 3.39 6.16
C GLY A 68 -1.56 3.75 6.81
N ALA A 69 -1.64 4.99 7.28
CA ALA A 69 -2.82 5.59 7.88
C ALA A 69 -3.06 6.97 7.25
N GLY A 70 -4.32 7.40 7.25
CA GLY A 70 -4.69 8.74 6.81
C GLY A 70 -4.51 9.71 7.96
N ILE A 71 -3.65 10.72 7.78
CA ILE A 71 -3.38 11.70 8.83
C ILE A 71 -4.29 12.91 8.64
N VAL A 72 -5.00 13.29 9.70
CA VAL A 72 -5.83 14.49 9.77
C VAL A 72 -5.41 15.35 10.96
N ALA A 73 -5.97 16.56 11.09
CA ALA A 73 -5.61 17.49 12.16
C ALA A 73 -5.78 16.89 13.57
N ASP A 74 -6.78 16.03 13.75
CA ASP A 74 -7.12 15.43 15.05
C ASP A 74 -6.48 14.05 15.25
N SER A 75 -5.60 13.62 14.34
CA SER A 75 -4.92 12.33 14.44
C SER A 75 -4.02 12.25 15.67
N VAL A 76 -4.04 11.10 16.35
CA VAL A 76 -3.18 10.82 17.50
C VAL A 76 -2.05 9.89 17.05
N PRO A 77 -0.77 10.33 17.08
CA PRO A 77 0.34 9.58 16.48
C PRO A 77 0.41 8.10 16.88
N GLU A 78 0.20 7.79 18.15
CA GLU A 78 0.27 6.43 18.69
C GLU A 78 -0.87 5.55 18.16
N LYS A 79 -2.05 6.12 17.92
CA LYS A 79 -3.19 5.40 17.35
C LYS A 79 -2.95 5.10 15.87
N GLU A 80 -2.47 6.08 15.11
CA GLU A 80 -2.18 5.91 13.67
C GLU A 80 -1.06 4.88 13.44
N TYR A 81 -0.01 4.93 14.26
CA TYR A 81 1.06 3.93 14.22
C TYR A 81 0.53 2.52 14.52
N ARG A 82 -0.34 2.37 15.52
CA ARG A 82 -0.97 1.08 15.84
C ARG A 82 -1.86 0.59 14.70
N GLU A 83 -2.61 1.48 14.06
CA GLU A 83 -3.42 1.16 12.89
C GLU A 83 -2.56 0.63 11.74
N CYS A 84 -1.42 1.27 11.44
CA CYS A 84 -0.47 0.80 10.43
C CYS A 84 -0.01 -0.64 10.71
N ILE A 85 0.35 -0.94 11.96
CA ILE A 85 0.77 -2.30 12.37
C ILE A 85 -0.37 -3.30 12.20
N GLN A 86 -1.58 -2.97 12.66
CA GLN A 86 -2.74 -3.86 12.55
C GLN A 86 -3.13 -4.14 11.10
N LYS A 87 -3.02 -3.14 10.22
CA LYS A 87 -3.24 -3.30 8.78
C LYS A 87 -2.21 -4.25 8.14
N ALA A 88 -0.94 -4.16 8.56
CA ALA A 88 0.12 -5.06 8.08
C ALA A 88 0.03 -6.48 8.69
N ALA A 89 -0.56 -6.61 9.89
CA ALA A 89 -0.56 -7.85 10.66
C ALA A 89 -1.20 -9.02 9.90
N ALA A 90 -2.28 -8.79 9.15
CA ALA A 90 -2.95 -9.84 8.39
C ALA A 90 -2.02 -10.49 7.35
N VAL A 91 -1.29 -9.68 6.58
CA VAL A 91 -0.33 -10.17 5.58
C VAL A 91 0.88 -10.82 6.26
N ARG A 92 1.39 -10.21 7.35
CA ARG A 92 2.51 -10.77 8.11
C ARG A 92 2.19 -12.15 8.69
N GLN A 93 1.01 -12.32 9.26
CA GLN A 93 0.55 -13.60 9.80
C GLN A 93 0.38 -14.65 8.69
N ALA A 94 -0.13 -14.26 7.52
CA ALA A 94 -0.23 -15.16 6.38
C ALA A 94 1.14 -15.66 5.92
N LEU A 95 2.15 -14.77 5.87
CA LEU A 95 3.53 -15.14 5.53
C LEU A 95 4.13 -16.10 6.57
N GLN A 96 3.91 -15.83 7.87
CA GLN A 96 4.42 -16.70 8.94
C GLN A 96 3.82 -18.10 8.85
N LYS A 97 2.50 -18.22 8.69
CA LYS A 97 1.82 -19.52 8.53
C LYS A 97 2.28 -20.28 7.28
N ALA A 98 2.51 -19.57 6.18
CA ALA A 98 3.04 -20.17 4.96
C ALA A 98 4.45 -20.72 5.17
N GLN A 99 5.28 -20.07 6.00
CA GLN A 99 6.60 -20.56 6.36
C GLN A 99 6.53 -21.82 7.23
N GLU A 100 5.70 -21.81 8.28
CA GLU A 100 5.51 -22.97 9.16
C GLU A 100 5.03 -24.22 8.39
N GLY A 101 4.18 -24.04 7.39
CA GLY A 101 3.72 -25.14 6.52
C GLY A 101 4.75 -25.67 5.51
N MET A 102 5.89 -24.99 5.32
CA MET A 102 7.01 -25.49 4.51
C MET A 102 8.03 -26.28 5.35
N GLU A 103 8.01 -26.13 6.67
CA GLU A 103 8.91 -26.80 7.62
C GLU A 103 8.32 -28.11 8.18
N ALA A 104 7.05 -28.41 7.87
CA ALA A 104 6.33 -29.64 8.20
C ALA A 104 6.34 -30.64 7.04
#